data_AF-D1L9H2-F1
#
_entry.id   AF-D1L9H2-F1
#
_cell.length_a   1.000
_cell.length_b   1.000
_cell.length_c   1.000
_cell.angle_alpha   90.00
_cell.angle_beta   90.00
_cell.angle_gamma   90.00
#
_symmetry.space_group_name_H-M   'P 1'
#
loop_
_entity.id
_entity.type
_entity.pdbx_description
1 polymer ?
#
loop_
_entity_poly.entity_id
_entity_poly.type
_entity_poly.pdbx_seq_one_letter_code
_entity_poly.pdbx_strand_id
1 'polypeptide(L)'
;GRGIYHNENKTFLVWCNEEDHLRIISMQMGGDLKQVYKRLVTAVNDIEKRIPFSHHDRLGFLTFCPTNLGTTVRASVHIKLPKLAADKAKLEEVASKYHLQVRGTRGEHTEAEGGVYDISNKRRIGLTEYDAVKEMYDG
;
A
#
# COMPACT_ATOMS: atom_id res chain seq x y z
N GLY A 1 -23.07 6.58 3.74
CA GLY A 1 -22.09 6.79 4.82
C GLY A 1 -20.68 6.53 4.35
N ARG A 2 -20.12 7.44 3.54
CA ARG A 2 -18.69 7.47 3.21
C ARG A 2 -18.01 8.43 4.19
N GLY A 3 -16.75 8.18 4.51
CA GLY A 3 -16.01 9.08 5.40
C GLY A 3 -14.55 8.71 5.54
N ILE A 4 -13.83 9.58 6.24
CA ILE A 4 -12.44 9.39 6.61
C ILE A 4 -12.29 9.66 8.11
N TYR A 5 -11.68 8.71 8.81
CA TYR A 5 -11.10 8.94 10.13
C TYR A 5 -9.60 9.23 9.95
N HIS A 6 -9.05 10.13 10.77
CA HIS A 6 -7.61 10.27 10.90
C HIS A 6 -7.24 10.79 12.30
N ASN A 7 -6.04 10.46 12.76
CA ASN A 7 -5.47 11.12 13.95
C ASN A 7 -5.11 12.58 13.64
N GLU A 8 -4.86 13.40 14.67
CA GLU A 8 -4.52 14.83 14.51
C GLU A 8 -3.33 15.05 13.56
N ASN A 9 -2.33 14.18 13.66
CA ASN A 9 -1.10 14.26 12.86
C ASN A 9 -1.24 13.73 11.43
N LYS A 10 -2.41 13.17 11.06
CA LYS A 10 -2.66 12.53 9.75
C LYS A 10 -1.63 11.47 9.36
N THR A 11 -1.10 10.77 10.36
CA THR A 11 -0.14 9.65 10.17
C THR A 11 -0.82 8.29 10.23
N PHE A 12 -2.06 8.26 10.70
CA PHE A 12 -2.95 7.10 10.69
C PHE A 12 -4.33 7.54 10.21
N LEU A 13 -4.88 6.85 9.22
CA LEU A 13 -6.15 7.15 8.60
C LEU A 13 -6.94 5.87 8.36
N VAL A 14 -8.27 5.98 8.33
CA VAL A 14 -9.15 4.91 7.89
C VAL A 14 -10.16 5.49 6.92
N TRP A 15 -10.19 5.00 5.69
CA TRP A 15 -11.26 5.31 4.75
C TRP A 15 -12.40 4.32 4.97
N CYS A 16 -13.63 4.83 5.01
CA CYS A 16 -14.83 4.03 5.25
C CYS A 16 -15.74 4.02 4.02
N ASN A 17 -16.09 2.83 3.56
CA ASN A 17 -17.04 2.57 2.45
C ASN A 17 -16.64 3.20 1.10
N GLU A 18 -15.36 3.12 0.76
CA GLU A 18 -14.85 3.53 -0.56
C GLU A 18 -14.87 2.32 -1.52
N GLU A 19 -13.73 1.79 -1.99
CA GLU A 19 -13.65 0.54 -2.76
C GLU A 19 -13.95 -0.67 -1.86
N ASP A 20 -13.32 -0.69 -0.68
CA ASP A 20 -13.55 -1.67 0.37
C ASP A 20 -14.31 -1.05 1.56
N HIS A 21 -14.83 -1.89 2.45
CA HIS A 21 -15.47 -1.43 3.68
C HIS A 21 -14.54 -0.55 4.51
N LEU A 22 -13.27 -0.95 4.65
CA LEU A 22 -12.24 -0.22 5.38
C LEU A 22 -10.93 -0.24 4.59
N ARG A 23 -10.27 0.92 4.48
CA ARG A 23 -8.86 1.01 4.10
C ARG A 23 -8.08 1.64 5.25
N ILE A 24 -7.25 0.83 5.92
CA ILE A 24 -6.47 1.22 7.07
C ILE A 24 -5.08 1.66 6.59
N ILE A 25 -4.72 2.91 6.86
CA ILE A 25 -3.56 3.58 6.26
C ILE A 25 -2.64 4.10 7.35
N SER A 26 -1.34 3.85 7.19
CA SER A 26 -0.26 4.46 7.98
C SER A 26 0.71 5.12 7.02
N MET A 27 1.04 6.40 7.24
CA MET A 27 1.94 7.15 6.38
C MET A 27 2.64 8.28 7.13
N GLN A 28 3.74 8.79 6.58
CA GLN A 28 4.45 9.97 7.07
C GLN A 28 5.43 10.49 6.02
N MET A 29 6.02 11.65 6.27
CA MET A 29 7.18 12.13 5.51
C MET A 29 8.45 11.36 5.88
N GLY A 30 9.37 11.24 4.92
CA GLY A 30 10.61 10.48 5.08
C GLY A 30 10.44 8.99 4.76
N GLY A 31 11.49 8.21 5.03
CA GLY A 31 11.60 6.80 4.63
C GLY A 31 11.62 5.79 5.78
N ASP A 32 11.14 6.15 6.98
CA ASP A 32 11.11 5.23 8.14
C ASP A 32 9.96 4.21 8.02
N LEU A 33 10.16 3.21 7.16
CA LEU A 33 9.19 2.14 6.92
C LEU A 33 8.90 1.34 8.19
N LYS A 34 9.89 1.17 9.08
CA LYS A 34 9.72 0.42 10.32
C LYS A 34 8.70 1.10 11.23
N GLN A 35 8.77 2.43 11.38
CA GLN A 35 7.82 3.19 12.17
C GLN A 35 6.41 3.17 11.54
N VAL A 36 6.32 3.35 10.21
CA VAL A 36 5.06 3.30 9.47
C VAL A 36 4.37 1.95 9.62
N TYR A 37 5.12 0.86 9.40
CA TYR A 37 4.59 -0.50 9.47
C TYR A 37 4.19 -0.88 10.90
N LYS A 38 5.00 -0.54 11.90
CA LYS A 38 4.63 -0.77 13.31
C LYS A 38 3.32 -0.10 13.68
N ARG A 39 3.10 1.15 13.25
CA ARG A 39 1.84 1.87 13.49
C ARG A 39 0.65 1.20 12.80
N LEU A 40 0.83 0.70 11.58
CA LEU A 40 -0.21 -0.04 10.85
C LEU A 40 -0.59 -1.32 11.59
N VAL A 41 0.39 -2.15 11.94
CA VAL A 41 0.17 -3.44 12.64
C VAL A 41 -0.55 -3.23 13.97
N THR A 42 -0.12 -2.25 14.78
CA THR A 42 -0.82 -1.92 16.04
C THR A 42 -2.28 -1.58 15.79
N ALA A 43 -2.57 -0.74 14.79
CA ALA A 43 -3.94 -0.31 14.51
C ALA A 43 -4.82 -1.45 13.99
N VAL A 44 -4.33 -2.27 13.05
CA VAL A 44 -5.08 -3.43 12.52
C VAL A 44 -5.42 -4.40 13.65
N ASN A 45 -4.44 -4.77 14.47
CA ASN A 45 -4.64 -5.69 15.60
C ASN A 45 -5.66 -5.15 16.61
N ASP A 46 -5.72 -3.84 16.84
CA ASP A 46 -6.68 -3.25 17.76
C ASP A 46 -8.08 -3.09 17.18
N ILE A 47 -8.21 -2.91 15.86
CA ILE A 47 -9.51 -2.83 15.17
C ILE A 47 -10.13 -4.23 15.06
N GLU A 48 -9.33 -5.24 14.71
CA GLU A 48 -9.80 -6.62 14.51
C GLU A 48 -10.38 -7.23 15.79
N LYS A 49 -9.92 -6.80 16.97
CA LYS A 49 -10.52 -7.16 18.28
C LYS A 49 -11.98 -6.71 18.43
N ARG A 50 -12.43 -5.72 17.65
CA ARG A 50 -13.75 -5.08 17.78
C ARG A 50 -14.63 -5.33 16.56
N ILE A 51 -14.04 -5.54 15.39
CA ILE A 51 -14.75 -5.70 14.13
C ILE A 51 -14.25 -6.98 13.47
N PRO A 52 -15.11 -8.00 13.29
CA PRO A 52 -14.72 -9.23 12.60
C PRO A 52 -14.49 -8.94 11.11
N PHE A 53 -13.30 -9.26 10.61
CA PHE A 53 -12.98 -9.18 9.18
C PHE A 53 -13.35 -10.47 8.45
N SER A 54 -13.71 -10.33 7.17
CA SER A 54 -14.01 -11.48 6.32
C SER A 54 -12.71 -12.12 5.84
N HIS A 55 -12.49 -13.37 6.21
CA HIS A 55 -11.32 -14.16 5.85
C HIS A 55 -11.73 -15.50 5.24
N HIS A 56 -10.95 -15.99 4.28
CA HIS A 56 -11.16 -17.26 3.61
C HIS A 56 -9.85 -18.04 3.54
N ASP A 57 -9.88 -19.35 3.87
CA ASP A 57 -8.68 -20.19 4.02
C ASP A 57 -7.71 -20.14 2.82
N ARG A 58 -8.26 -20.13 1.60
CA ARG A 58 -7.46 -20.03 0.36
C ARG A 58 -7.10 -18.59 -0.05
N LEU A 59 -7.95 -17.63 0.26
CA LEU A 59 -7.89 -16.29 -0.34
C LEU A 59 -7.36 -15.22 0.62
N GLY A 60 -7.18 -15.55 1.89
CA GLY A 60 -6.83 -14.58 2.93
C GLY A 60 -7.99 -13.65 3.25
N PHE A 61 -7.68 -12.39 3.56
CA PHE A 61 -8.69 -11.36 3.76
C PHE A 61 -9.39 -11.05 2.43
N LEU A 62 -10.72 -10.98 2.49
CA LEU A 62 -11.57 -10.73 1.33
C LEU A 62 -11.72 -9.24 1.07
N THR A 63 -11.56 -8.86 -0.19
CA THR A 63 -11.65 -7.48 -0.69
C THR A 63 -12.55 -7.44 -1.92
N PHE A 64 -13.00 -6.24 -2.29
CA PHE A 64 -13.84 -6.02 -3.47
C PHE A 64 -13.11 -6.38 -4.77
N CYS A 65 -11.88 -5.90 -4.93
CA CYS A 65 -11.06 -6.21 -6.09
C CYS A 65 -10.19 -7.46 -5.86
N PRO A 66 -10.12 -8.41 -6.81
CA PRO A 66 -9.26 -9.60 -6.68
C PRO A 66 -7.77 -9.29 -6.50
N THR A 67 -7.31 -8.12 -6.95
CA THR A 67 -5.90 -7.72 -6.82
C THR A 67 -5.51 -7.38 -5.38
N ASN A 68 -6.49 -7.15 -4.50
CA ASN A 68 -6.30 -6.80 -3.10
C ASN A 68 -6.44 -8.00 -2.14
N LEU A 69 -6.71 -9.22 -2.64
CA LEU A 69 -6.83 -10.43 -1.80
C LEU A 69 -5.53 -10.81 -1.10
N GLY A 70 -5.63 -11.67 -0.08
CA GLY A 70 -4.50 -12.19 0.69
C GLY A 70 -4.19 -11.30 1.88
N THR A 71 -2.98 -10.74 1.87
CA THR A 71 -2.49 -9.79 2.88
C THR A 71 -3.20 -8.43 2.82
N THR A 72 -3.75 -8.07 1.65
CA THR A 72 -4.29 -6.73 1.33
C THR A 72 -3.25 -5.59 1.36
N VAL A 73 -1.99 -5.86 1.72
CA VAL A 73 -0.96 -4.85 1.99
C VAL A 73 -0.47 -4.21 0.69
N ARG A 74 -0.52 -2.86 0.64
CA ARG A 74 0.28 -2.04 -0.28
C ARG A 74 1.26 -1.21 0.53
N ALA A 75 2.50 -1.62 0.58
CA ALA A 75 3.59 -0.76 1.02
C ALA A 75 4.01 0.09 -0.18
N SER A 76 4.15 1.41 0.00
CA SER A 76 4.56 2.29 -1.09
C SER A 76 5.37 3.49 -0.63
N VAL A 77 6.10 4.08 -1.57
CA VAL A 77 6.83 5.33 -1.40
C VAL A 77 6.51 6.30 -2.53
N HIS A 78 6.45 7.58 -2.19
CA HIS A 78 6.53 8.66 -3.18
C HIS A 78 8.00 9.03 -3.37
N ILE A 79 8.57 8.66 -4.51
CA ILE A 79 10.02 8.78 -4.77
C ILE A 79 10.32 9.48 -6.09
N LYS A 80 11.44 10.22 -6.13
CA LYS A 80 11.98 10.85 -7.33
C LYS A 80 13.22 10.07 -7.78
N LEU A 81 13.16 9.52 -8.99
CA LEU A 81 14.28 8.78 -9.61
C LEU A 81 14.62 9.41 -10.97
N PRO A 82 15.10 10.66 -11.02
CA PRO A 82 15.12 11.46 -12.26
C PRO A 82 15.89 10.82 -13.41
N LYS A 83 16.93 10.03 -13.12
CA LYS A 83 17.70 9.30 -14.15
C LYS A 83 16.95 8.07 -14.68
N LEU A 84 16.39 7.27 -13.79
CA LEU A 84 15.67 6.04 -14.17
C LEU A 84 14.32 6.37 -14.80
N ALA A 85 13.63 7.39 -14.27
CA ALA A 85 12.34 7.86 -14.75
C ALA A 85 12.41 8.74 -16.01
N ALA A 86 13.61 9.03 -16.53
CA ALA A 86 13.76 9.68 -17.84
C ALA A 86 13.21 8.79 -18.97
N ASP A 87 13.20 7.48 -18.75
CA ASP A 87 12.52 6.48 -19.58
C ASP A 87 11.51 5.72 -18.69
N LYS A 88 10.23 6.07 -18.80
CA LYS A 88 9.15 5.44 -18.02
C LYS A 88 9.05 3.95 -18.27
N ALA A 89 9.25 3.50 -19.52
CA ALA A 89 9.23 2.07 -19.85
C ALA A 89 10.38 1.35 -19.14
N LYS A 90 11.57 1.98 -19.06
CA LYS A 90 12.69 1.42 -18.30
C LYS A 90 12.43 1.36 -16.80
N LEU A 91 11.83 2.41 -16.23
CA LEU A 91 11.42 2.42 -14.82
C LEU A 91 10.46 1.27 -14.51
N GLU A 92 9.44 1.07 -15.35
CA GLU A 92 8.46 -0.01 -15.20
C GLU A 92 9.09 -1.41 -15.41
N GLU A 93 10.01 -1.54 -16.36
CA GLU A 93 10.78 -2.78 -16.59
C GLU A 93 11.61 -3.16 -15.35
N VAL A 94 12.32 -2.18 -14.76
CA VAL A 94 13.13 -2.41 -13.55
C VAL A 94 12.22 -2.74 -12.36
N ALA A 95 11.20 -1.93 -12.10
CA ALA A 95 10.25 -2.17 -11.01
C ALA A 95 9.61 -3.57 -11.08
N SER A 96 9.26 -4.02 -12.29
CA SER A 96 8.66 -5.35 -12.51
C SER A 96 9.57 -6.51 -12.12
N LYS A 97 10.90 -6.36 -12.24
CA LYS A 97 11.89 -7.39 -11.83
C LYS A 97 11.90 -7.63 -10.32
N TYR A 98 11.50 -6.61 -9.55
CA TYR A 98 11.39 -6.66 -8.09
C TYR A 98 9.95 -6.87 -7.61
N HIS A 99 9.04 -7.28 -8.50
CA HIS A 99 7.62 -7.42 -8.20
C HIS A 99 6.95 -6.12 -7.73
N LEU A 100 7.44 -4.98 -8.20
CA LEU A 100 6.88 -3.67 -7.90
C LEU A 100 5.94 -3.18 -9.00
N GLN A 101 5.05 -2.27 -8.64
CA GLN A 101 4.18 -1.52 -9.54
C GLN A 101 4.47 -0.02 -9.42
N VAL A 102 4.52 0.66 -10.56
CA VAL A 102 4.66 2.12 -10.68
C VAL A 102 3.28 2.75 -10.93
N ARG A 103 2.95 3.80 -10.18
CA ARG A 103 1.74 4.62 -10.33
C ARG A 103 2.11 6.11 -10.33
N GLY A 104 1.20 6.96 -10.80
CA GLY A 104 1.35 8.42 -10.69
C GLY A 104 1.15 8.93 -9.27
N THR A 105 1.44 10.22 -9.05
CA THR A 105 1.50 10.83 -7.71
C THR A 105 0.16 10.80 -6.97
N ARG A 106 -0.96 10.73 -7.70
CA ARG A 106 -2.31 10.74 -7.13
C ARG A 106 -2.95 9.35 -7.12
N GLY A 107 -2.16 8.30 -7.35
CA GLY A 107 -2.58 6.90 -7.32
C GLY A 107 -2.78 6.28 -8.70
N GLU A 108 -3.61 5.25 -8.75
CA GLU A 108 -3.83 4.46 -9.97
C GLU A 108 -4.40 5.31 -11.10
N HIS A 109 -3.95 5.05 -12.33
CA HIS A 109 -4.38 5.77 -13.54
C HIS A 109 -4.07 7.28 -13.54
N THR A 110 -3.17 7.75 -12.69
CA THR A 110 -2.73 9.15 -12.68
C THR A 110 -1.32 9.30 -13.24
N GLU A 111 -1.00 10.50 -13.72
CA GLU A 111 0.34 10.83 -14.18
C GLU A 111 1.27 11.22 -13.02
N ALA A 112 2.58 11.16 -13.27
CA ALA A 112 3.58 11.63 -12.32
C ALA A 112 3.62 13.17 -12.31
N GLU A 113 3.40 13.77 -11.14
CA GLU A 113 3.54 15.20 -10.92
C GLU A 113 4.94 15.53 -10.37
N GLY A 114 5.68 16.41 -11.05
CA GLY A 114 7.00 16.85 -10.60
C GLY A 114 8.06 15.73 -10.52
N GLY A 115 7.91 14.69 -11.34
CA GLY A 115 8.80 13.52 -11.39
C GLY A 115 8.71 12.61 -10.16
N VAL A 116 7.64 12.74 -9.37
CA VAL A 116 7.34 11.86 -8.23
C VAL A 116 6.52 10.68 -8.74
N TYR A 117 6.94 9.47 -8.36
CA TYR A 117 6.22 8.23 -8.66
C TYR A 117 5.83 7.54 -7.36
N ASP A 118 4.68 6.87 -7.39
CA ASP A 118 4.23 5.96 -6.35
C ASP A 118 4.69 4.55 -6.72
N ILE A 119 5.70 4.03 -6.00
CA ILE A 119 6.26 2.70 -6.22
C ILE A 119 5.87 1.80 -5.05
N SER A 120 5.34 0.61 -5.35
CA SER A 120 4.77 -0.29 -4.35
C SER A 120 4.93 -1.77 -4.68
N ASN A 121 4.84 -2.66 -3.70
CA ASN A 121 4.72 -4.10 -3.96
C ASN A 121 3.45 -4.39 -4.78
N LYS A 122 3.61 -5.18 -5.85
CA LYS A 122 2.50 -5.58 -6.73
C LYS A 122 1.75 -6.79 -6.18
N ARG A 123 2.47 -7.73 -5.55
CA ARG A 123 1.90 -8.98 -5.03
C ARG A 123 1.29 -8.75 -3.65
N ARG A 124 0.17 -9.45 -3.39
CA ARG A 124 -0.58 -9.38 -2.12
C ARG A 124 -1.12 -10.70 -1.63
N ILE A 125 -1.30 -11.67 -2.53
CA ILE A 125 -1.74 -13.03 -2.23
C ILE A 125 -0.61 -14.03 -2.52
N GLY A 126 -0.54 -15.09 -1.72
CA GLY A 126 0.50 -16.12 -1.83
C GLY A 126 1.83 -15.78 -1.14
N LEU A 127 1.81 -14.80 -0.24
CA LEU A 127 2.94 -14.34 0.58
C LEU A 127 2.41 -13.78 1.90
N THR A 128 3.28 -13.62 2.89
CA THR A 128 2.91 -13.02 4.19
C THR A 128 2.92 -11.49 4.11
N GLU A 129 2.31 -10.81 5.09
CA GLU A 129 2.37 -9.34 5.21
C GLU A 129 3.82 -8.86 5.30
N TYR A 130 4.69 -9.62 5.99
CA TYR A 130 6.11 -9.33 6.09
C TYR A 130 6.79 -9.39 4.73
N ASP A 131 6.55 -10.46 3.96
CA ASP A 131 7.15 -10.64 2.63
C ASP A 131 6.67 -9.55 1.66
N ALA A 132 5.39 -9.16 1.73
CA ALA A 132 4.85 -8.08 0.89
C ALA A 132 5.53 -6.73 1.15
N VAL A 133 5.75 -6.39 2.43
CA VAL A 133 6.50 -5.17 2.79
C VAL A 133 7.99 -5.30 2.43
N LYS A 134 8.57 -6.49 2.60
CA LYS A 134 9.97 -6.76 2.27
C LYS A 134 10.25 -6.65 0.78
N GLU A 135 9.34 -7.10 -0.09
CA GLU A 135 9.43 -6.88 -1.54
C GLU A 135 9.55 -5.40 -1.89
N MET A 136 8.74 -4.54 -1.26
CA MET A 136 8.84 -3.09 -1.47
C MET A 136 10.14 -2.51 -0.92
N TYR A 137 10.60 -2.99 0.23
CA TYR A 137 11.82 -2.48 0.86
C TYR A 137 13.10 -2.86 0.11
N ASP A 138 13.17 -4.09 -0.41
CA ASP A 138 14.35 -4.62 -1.08
C ASP A 138 14.50 -4.11 -2.53
N GLY A 139 13.39 -3.75 -3.19
CA GLY A 139 13.36 -3.28 -4.59
C GLY A 139 13.46 -1.76 -4.73
#